data_AF-A0A356UHR6-F1
#
_entry.id   AF-A0A356UHR6-F1
#
_cell.length_a   1.000
_cell.length_b   1.000
_cell.length_c   1.000
_cell.angle_alpha   90.00
_cell.angle_beta   90.00
_cell.angle_gamma   90.00
#
_symmetry.space_group_name_H-M   'P 1'
#
loop_
_entity.id
_entity.type
_entity.pdbx_description
1 polymer ?
#
loop_
_entity_poly.entity_id
_entity_poly.type
_entity_poly.pdbx_seq_one_letter_code
_entity_poly.pdbx_strand_id
1 'polypeptide(L)'
;MWLNDQTVDLTVLAPGALVGLLLSGQQVITVMAYHEAVYGQVVYFNRESGSLYLVDAQNQFRLLKITPETKIYRWGRLANSSALQSGDWVRLISQNDKNENPDEITVSRIDVAEGESFLPGELISYNQETKEMSFKIIEDKPNNSLNFKNDVSNYAGQDRNLLVKGLVTARTLTTKNSFLVQAEDLIAGEELEFTRLKVPGQRYQVLAGVKASSKIGISPPVLQATVRSWGQAIQISGYTNASKLYLYVPGEVKTTIIPDSEGQFLVIREDPTIKTIQVVAVHEREGGVTGKYLTVPPRGMFFADLKGHWAEREINTLAERGLLSGYPNGNFLPNQPVSRAELTVMLMRYLQEPTTSSIPMSPNPFVDPLPLWAEKEILRAWQAKIITGYPDGCFYPERLITRLEAAAILAQTKNRSAINLEAKDLSYLDKNKIPSWALTQVCFVTQTGLLKGFPNGYFVPLANLTRAQAAVIIFRLAKL
;
A
#
# COMPACT_ATOMS: atom_id res chain seq x y z
N MET A 1 21.00 12.70 -21.44
CA MET A 1 21.27 12.16 -22.79
C MET A 1 21.25 13.36 -23.71
N TRP A 2 22.11 13.46 -24.71
CA TRP A 2 21.76 14.32 -25.84
C TRP A 2 20.49 13.74 -26.47
N LEU A 3 19.33 14.25 -26.03
CA LEU A 3 18.18 14.34 -26.90
C LEU A 3 18.49 15.55 -27.80
N ASN A 4 19.19 15.28 -28.90
CA ASN A 4 19.31 16.17 -30.07
C ASN A 4 19.93 17.57 -29.87
N ASP A 5 21.04 17.76 -29.15
CA ASP A 5 21.60 19.13 -29.06
C ASP A 5 20.66 20.24 -28.59
N GLN A 6 19.63 19.85 -27.81
CA GLN A 6 18.66 20.79 -27.28
C GLN A 6 18.58 20.70 -25.75
N THR A 7 18.60 21.89 -25.14
CA THR A 7 18.25 22.14 -23.75
C THR A 7 16.78 21.78 -23.54
N VAL A 8 16.53 20.76 -22.71
CA VAL A 8 15.18 20.38 -22.27
C VAL A 8 14.93 20.98 -20.89
N ASP A 9 13.77 21.58 -20.69
CA ASP A 9 13.36 22.16 -19.40
C ASP A 9 13.21 21.05 -18.34
N LEU A 10 13.76 21.27 -17.14
CA LEU A 10 13.68 20.34 -16.02
C LEU A 10 12.26 20.25 -15.42
N THR A 11 11.34 21.13 -15.81
CA THR A 11 9.91 21.07 -15.43
C THR A 11 9.20 19.79 -15.93
N VAL A 12 9.78 19.08 -16.90
CA VAL A 12 9.24 17.79 -17.39
C VAL A 12 9.51 16.60 -16.45
N LEU A 13 10.30 16.79 -15.39
CA LEU A 13 10.62 15.74 -14.42
C LEU A 13 9.48 15.55 -13.41
N ALA A 14 8.74 14.45 -13.55
CA ALA A 14 7.74 14.06 -12.56
C ALA A 14 8.37 13.29 -11.37
N PRO A 15 7.75 13.33 -10.17
CA PRO A 15 8.13 12.45 -9.05
C PRO A 15 8.22 10.98 -9.49
N GLY A 16 9.26 10.26 -9.06
CA GLY A 16 9.54 8.88 -9.49
C GLY A 16 10.52 8.74 -10.66
N ALA A 17 10.90 9.84 -11.33
CA ALA A 17 11.96 9.84 -12.34
C ALA A 17 13.31 9.45 -11.73
N LEU A 18 14.03 8.50 -12.36
CA LEU A 18 15.43 8.23 -12.02
C LEU A 18 16.33 9.20 -12.76
N VAL A 19 17.04 10.04 -12.01
CA VAL A 19 17.94 11.06 -12.55
C VAL A 19 19.40 10.62 -12.39
N GLY A 20 20.11 10.46 -13.51
CA GLY A 20 21.56 10.24 -13.56
C GLY A 20 22.29 11.51 -13.95
N LEU A 21 23.37 11.84 -13.25
CA LEU A 21 24.24 12.95 -13.58
C LEU A 21 25.53 12.42 -14.21
N LEU A 22 25.93 12.99 -15.34
CA LEU A 22 27.27 12.82 -15.87
C LEU A 22 28.11 14.01 -15.42
N LEU A 23 29.23 13.73 -14.79
CA LEU A 23 30.14 14.73 -14.24
C LEU A 23 31.43 14.79 -15.08
N SER A 24 31.97 15.98 -15.24
CA SER A 24 33.37 16.21 -15.59
C SER A 24 34.01 17.01 -14.45
N GLY A 25 34.78 16.32 -13.60
CA GLY A 25 35.21 16.88 -12.31
C GLY A 25 34.00 17.15 -11.41
N GLN A 26 33.85 18.40 -10.96
CA GLN A 26 32.70 18.84 -10.15
C GLN A 26 31.55 19.43 -10.98
N GLN A 27 31.69 19.51 -12.30
CA GLN A 27 30.66 20.09 -13.17
C GLN A 27 29.73 18.99 -13.69
N VAL A 28 28.42 19.22 -13.53
CA VAL A 28 27.39 18.41 -14.19
C VAL A 28 27.37 18.80 -15.66
N ILE A 29 27.86 17.90 -16.50
CA ILE A 29 27.88 18.10 -17.96
C ILE A 29 26.63 17.50 -18.62
N THR A 30 25.92 16.60 -17.96
CA THR A 30 24.65 16.06 -18.48
C THR A 30 23.74 15.59 -17.36
N VAL A 31 22.45 15.85 -17.51
CA VAL A 31 21.37 15.23 -16.72
C VAL A 31 20.67 14.19 -17.60
N MET A 32 20.38 13.03 -17.04
CA MET A 32 19.62 11.95 -17.67
C MET A 32 18.43 11.66 -16.79
N ALA A 33 17.21 11.65 -17.31
CA ALA A 33 16.04 11.26 -16.54
C ALA A 33 15.25 10.18 -17.27
N TYR A 34 14.68 9.25 -16.51
CA TYR A 34 13.96 8.11 -17.06
C TYR A 34 12.68 7.86 -16.24
N HIS A 35 11.54 7.80 -16.93
CA HIS A 35 10.27 7.30 -16.40
C HIS A 35 10.12 5.79 -16.69
N GLU A 36 9.22 5.10 -15.99
CA GLU A 36 9.12 3.64 -15.86
C GLU A 36 9.64 2.80 -17.04
N ALA A 37 10.51 1.84 -16.73
CA ALA A 37 11.04 0.88 -17.71
C ALA A 37 10.23 -0.41 -17.66
N VAL A 38 9.54 -0.73 -18.76
CA VAL A 38 8.81 -1.98 -18.93
C VAL A 38 9.71 -2.98 -19.65
N TYR A 39 9.80 -4.19 -19.12
CA TYR A 39 10.49 -5.30 -19.78
C TYR A 39 9.48 -6.31 -20.25
N GLY A 40 9.69 -6.83 -21.45
CA GLY A 40 8.87 -7.92 -21.93
C GLY A 40 9.39 -8.56 -23.18
N GLN A 41 8.74 -9.65 -23.53
CA GLN A 41 8.97 -10.35 -24.78
C GLN A 41 7.93 -9.88 -25.79
N VAL A 42 8.41 -9.48 -26.97
CA VAL A 42 7.54 -9.07 -28.08
C VAL A 42 6.74 -10.29 -28.53
N VAL A 43 5.41 -10.21 -28.42
CA VAL A 43 4.51 -11.23 -28.96
C VAL A 43 4.28 -10.94 -30.43
N TYR A 44 3.90 -9.71 -30.75
CA TYR A 44 3.57 -9.27 -32.09
C TYR A 44 3.72 -7.76 -32.21
N PHE A 45 4.13 -7.27 -33.38
CA PHE A 45 4.16 -5.85 -33.68
C PHE A 45 3.41 -5.59 -34.98
N ASN A 46 2.26 -4.90 -34.87
CA ASN A 46 1.51 -4.44 -36.02
C ASN A 46 2.11 -3.13 -36.53
N ARG A 47 2.78 -3.21 -37.69
CA ARG A 47 3.47 -2.08 -38.31
C ARG A 47 2.53 -1.02 -38.88
N GLU A 48 1.33 -1.41 -39.31
CA GLU A 48 0.35 -0.49 -39.87
C GLU A 48 -0.31 0.34 -38.78
N SER A 49 -0.70 -0.30 -37.68
CA SER A 49 -1.33 0.38 -36.56
C SER A 49 -0.32 0.95 -35.56
N GLY A 50 0.96 0.61 -35.65
CA GLY A 50 1.96 0.94 -34.63
C GLY A 50 1.74 0.24 -33.28
N SER A 51 0.89 -0.80 -33.23
CA SER A 51 0.56 -1.50 -31.98
C SER A 51 1.58 -2.58 -31.67
N LEU A 52 2.26 -2.45 -30.53
CA LEU A 52 3.18 -3.45 -29.98
C LEU A 52 2.48 -4.25 -28.89
N TYR A 53 2.41 -5.56 -29.10
CA TYR A 53 1.91 -6.54 -28.14
C TYR A 53 3.09 -7.21 -27.47
N LEU A 54 3.14 -7.18 -26.14
CA LEU A 54 4.15 -7.90 -25.37
C LEU A 54 3.52 -8.68 -24.22
N VAL A 55 4.25 -9.70 -23.77
CA VAL A 55 4.09 -10.22 -22.42
C VAL A 55 5.18 -9.58 -21.59
N ASP A 56 4.79 -8.77 -20.61
CA ASP A 56 5.75 -8.19 -19.69
C ASP A 56 6.35 -9.26 -18.78
N ALA A 57 7.41 -8.89 -18.10
CA ALA A 57 8.14 -9.84 -17.27
C ALA A 57 7.41 -10.24 -15.98
N GLN A 58 6.25 -9.63 -15.68
CA GLN A 58 5.29 -10.07 -14.67
C GLN A 58 4.22 -11.01 -15.27
N ASN A 59 4.43 -11.46 -16.51
CA ASN A 59 3.53 -12.33 -17.26
C ASN A 59 2.17 -11.67 -17.58
N GLN A 60 2.10 -10.34 -17.58
CA GLN A 60 0.91 -9.61 -18.01
C GLN A 60 1.01 -9.25 -19.47
N PHE A 61 -0.10 -9.37 -20.19
CA PHE A 61 -0.18 -8.92 -21.56
C PHE A 61 -0.28 -7.39 -21.58
N ARG A 62 0.53 -6.73 -22.41
CA ARG A 62 0.47 -5.28 -22.62
C ARG A 62 0.25 -4.97 -24.08
N LEU A 63 -0.59 -3.98 -24.32
CA LEU A 63 -0.76 -3.31 -25.60
C LEU A 63 -0.12 -1.92 -25.49
N LEU A 64 0.84 -1.64 -26.35
CA LEU A 64 1.55 -0.37 -26.37
C LEU A 64 1.50 0.27 -27.75
N LYS A 65 1.58 1.60 -27.79
CA LYS A 65 1.62 2.35 -29.04
C LYS A 65 3.04 2.83 -29.33
N ILE A 66 3.57 2.40 -30.47
CA ILE A 66 4.79 2.91 -31.08
C ILE A 66 4.38 4.02 -32.07
N THR A 67 4.96 5.18 -31.90
CA THR A 67 4.74 6.35 -32.76
C THR A 67 5.99 6.61 -33.62
N PRO A 68 5.90 7.45 -34.66
CA PRO A 68 7.07 7.84 -35.46
C PRO A 68 8.21 8.46 -34.63
N GLU A 69 7.90 9.03 -33.47
CA GLU A 69 8.85 9.63 -32.54
C GLU A 69 9.58 8.58 -31.66
N THR A 70 9.05 7.36 -31.58
CA THR A 70 9.65 6.28 -30.77
C THR A 70 11.04 5.91 -31.31
N LYS A 71 12.07 6.10 -30.48
CA LYS A 71 13.45 5.72 -30.85
C LYS A 71 13.71 4.26 -30.54
N ILE A 72 13.95 3.45 -31.56
CA ILE A 72 14.26 2.03 -31.41
C ILE A 72 15.77 1.85 -31.51
N TYR A 73 16.36 1.10 -30.60
CA TYR A 73 17.77 0.77 -30.56
C TYR A 73 17.95 -0.74 -30.58
N ARG A 74 18.92 -1.24 -31.34
CA ARG A 74 19.38 -2.63 -31.26
C ARG A 74 20.89 -2.62 -31.08
N TRP A 75 21.37 -3.29 -30.05
CA TRP A 75 22.80 -3.28 -29.66
C TRP A 75 23.38 -1.86 -29.47
N GLY A 76 22.59 -0.95 -28.91
CA GLY A 76 23.00 0.44 -28.65
C GLY A 76 23.08 1.34 -29.89
N ARG A 77 22.72 0.83 -31.08
CA ARG A 77 22.63 1.62 -32.32
C ARG A 77 21.18 1.92 -32.65
N LEU A 78 20.91 3.12 -33.18
CA LEU A 78 19.58 3.47 -33.64
C LEU A 78 19.17 2.51 -34.75
N ALA A 79 17.98 1.94 -34.62
CA ALA A 79 17.39 0.96 -35.51
C ALA A 79 15.99 1.42 -35.92
N ASN A 80 15.49 0.87 -37.01
CA ASN A 80 14.11 1.08 -37.43
C ASN A 80 13.18 0.03 -36.79
N SER A 81 11.88 0.17 -36.99
CA SER A 81 10.87 -0.71 -36.41
C SER A 81 10.90 -2.15 -36.95
N SER A 82 11.65 -2.42 -38.04
CA SER A 82 11.88 -3.79 -38.51
C SER A 82 12.83 -4.59 -37.61
N ALA A 83 13.54 -3.92 -36.71
CA ALA A 83 14.38 -4.56 -35.71
C ALA A 83 13.59 -5.25 -34.59
N LEU A 84 12.27 -5.04 -34.50
CA LEU A 84 11.39 -5.72 -33.56
C LEU A 84 10.86 -7.01 -34.19
N GLN A 85 11.24 -8.14 -33.61
CA GLN A 85 10.75 -9.46 -34.01
C GLN A 85 9.98 -10.12 -32.87
N SER A 86 9.04 -11.01 -33.22
CA SER A 86 8.39 -11.86 -32.22
C SER A 86 9.44 -12.70 -31.49
N GLY A 87 9.35 -12.76 -30.17
CA GLY A 87 10.31 -13.43 -29.31
C GLY A 87 11.46 -12.54 -28.83
N ASP A 88 11.70 -11.36 -29.43
CA ASP A 88 12.73 -10.44 -28.96
C ASP A 88 12.41 -9.94 -27.55
N TRP A 89 13.43 -9.83 -26.71
CA TRP A 89 13.32 -9.14 -25.44
C TRP A 89 13.53 -7.64 -25.65
N VAL A 90 12.63 -6.85 -25.10
CA VAL A 90 12.68 -5.40 -25.20
C VAL A 90 12.65 -4.75 -23.83
N ARG A 91 13.40 -3.66 -23.70
CA ARG A 91 13.21 -2.67 -22.65
C ARG A 91 12.53 -1.46 -23.26
N LEU A 92 11.41 -1.07 -22.68
CA LEU A 92 10.56 0.01 -23.17
C LEU A 92 10.57 1.15 -22.16
N ILE A 93 10.69 2.37 -22.65
CA ILE A 93 10.62 3.58 -21.83
C ILE A 93 9.38 4.34 -22.27
N SER A 94 8.40 4.43 -21.37
CA SER A 94 7.12 5.10 -21.60
C SER A 94 7.28 6.63 -21.54
N GLN A 95 6.49 7.34 -22.35
CA GLN A 95 6.24 8.76 -22.16
C GLN A 95 4.93 8.89 -21.36
N ASN A 96 5.00 9.59 -20.22
CA ASN A 96 3.85 9.75 -19.34
C ASN A 96 2.92 10.81 -19.93
N ASP A 97 2.17 10.46 -20.98
CA ASP A 97 1.05 11.30 -21.38
C ASP A 97 -0.08 11.04 -20.41
N LYS A 98 -0.60 12.14 -19.84
CA LYS A 98 -1.92 12.18 -19.18
C LYS A 98 -3.00 11.95 -20.25
N ASN A 99 -2.96 10.82 -20.95
CA ASN A 99 -3.93 10.46 -21.97
C ASN A 99 -5.23 10.05 -21.30
N GLU A 100 -6.35 10.43 -21.92
CA GLU A 100 -7.71 10.15 -21.47
C GLU A 100 -8.05 8.65 -21.46
N ASN A 101 -7.21 7.81 -22.07
CA ASN A 101 -7.38 6.35 -22.12
C ASN A 101 -6.22 5.64 -21.37
N PRO A 102 -6.45 5.11 -20.16
CA PRO A 102 -5.42 4.47 -19.33
C PRO A 102 -4.88 3.14 -19.90
N ASP A 103 -5.51 2.60 -20.95
CA ASP A 103 -5.14 1.32 -21.56
C ASP A 103 -4.16 1.46 -22.74
N GLU A 104 -3.80 2.67 -23.18
CA GLU A 104 -2.91 2.91 -24.32
C GLU A 104 -1.68 3.73 -23.90
N ILE A 105 -0.58 3.04 -23.61
CA ILE A 105 0.69 3.65 -23.19
C ILE A 105 1.57 3.92 -24.42
N THR A 106 1.98 5.18 -24.58
CA THR A 106 2.89 5.62 -25.66
C THR A 106 4.35 5.38 -25.27
N VAL A 107 5.14 4.82 -26.18
CA VAL A 107 6.55 4.47 -25.92
C VAL A 107 7.49 5.49 -26.56
N SER A 108 8.40 6.08 -25.78
CA SER A 108 9.40 7.03 -26.27
C SER A 108 10.69 6.35 -26.76
N ARG A 109 11.05 5.21 -26.16
CA ARG A 109 12.26 4.45 -26.52
C ARG A 109 12.09 2.96 -26.35
N ILE A 110 12.68 2.20 -27.27
CA ILE A 110 12.75 0.74 -27.23
C ILE A 110 14.20 0.32 -27.37
N ASP A 111 14.73 -0.43 -26.41
CA ASP A 111 16.00 -1.13 -26.56
C ASP A 111 15.71 -2.61 -26.82
N VAL A 112 15.90 -3.03 -28.07
CA VAL A 112 15.81 -4.42 -28.51
C VAL A 112 17.10 -5.13 -28.14
N ALA A 113 16.93 -6.25 -27.46
CA ALA A 113 18.03 -7.13 -27.14
C ALA A 113 17.79 -8.53 -27.70
N GLU A 114 18.86 -9.14 -28.19
CA GLU A 114 18.90 -10.58 -28.41
C GLU A 114 19.02 -11.25 -27.06
N GLY A 115 17.86 -11.67 -26.54
CA GLY A 115 17.81 -12.51 -25.36
C GLY A 115 18.08 -13.94 -25.77
N GLU A 116 19.26 -14.47 -25.44
CA GLU A 116 19.37 -15.92 -25.22
C GLU A 116 18.55 -16.23 -23.97
N SER A 117 17.34 -16.73 -24.21
CA SER A 117 16.36 -16.97 -23.16
C SER A 117 16.62 -18.33 -22.51
N PHE A 118 16.50 -18.37 -21.19
CA PHE A 118 16.35 -19.58 -20.37
C PHE A 118 17.55 -20.53 -20.35
N LEU A 119 18.59 -20.11 -19.63
CA LEU A 119 19.55 -21.07 -19.09
C LEU A 119 19.25 -21.20 -17.59
N PRO A 120 18.76 -22.36 -17.12
CA PRO A 120 18.68 -22.62 -15.70
C PRO A 120 20.10 -22.62 -15.14
N GLY A 121 20.25 -22.05 -13.96
CA GLY A 121 21.52 -21.97 -13.29
C GLY A 121 21.38 -21.87 -11.79
N GLU A 122 22.50 -21.92 -11.10
CA GLU A 122 22.60 -21.78 -9.66
C GLU A 122 23.37 -20.50 -9.35
N LEU A 123 22.84 -19.64 -8.47
CA LEU A 123 23.53 -18.45 -8.02
C LEU A 123 24.79 -18.84 -7.24
N ILE A 124 25.96 -18.34 -7.62
CA ILE A 124 27.20 -18.55 -6.85
C ILE A 124 27.44 -17.38 -5.91
N SER A 125 27.32 -16.14 -6.41
CA SER A 125 27.53 -14.95 -5.60
C SER A 125 27.00 -13.70 -6.29
N TYR A 126 26.64 -12.68 -5.52
CA TYR A 126 26.39 -11.33 -6.00
C TYR A 126 27.26 -10.33 -5.23
N ASN A 127 28.11 -9.60 -5.95
CA ASN A 127 28.91 -8.51 -5.38
C ASN A 127 28.13 -7.19 -5.52
N GLN A 128 27.73 -6.61 -4.40
CA GLN A 128 26.95 -5.37 -4.37
C GLN A 128 27.73 -4.13 -4.82
N GLU A 129 29.05 -4.11 -4.65
CA GLU A 129 29.92 -2.98 -5.01
C GLU A 129 30.15 -2.95 -6.52
N THR A 130 30.56 -4.08 -7.10
CA THR A 130 30.84 -4.20 -8.55
C THR A 130 29.57 -4.46 -9.37
N LYS A 131 28.45 -4.77 -8.69
CA LYS A 131 27.18 -5.22 -9.28
C LYS A 131 27.32 -6.49 -10.15
N GLU A 132 28.38 -7.25 -9.96
CA GLU A 132 28.62 -8.48 -10.69
C GLU A 132 27.91 -9.66 -10.01
N MET A 133 27.06 -10.35 -10.76
CA MET A 133 26.44 -11.61 -10.37
C MET A 133 27.15 -12.76 -11.08
N SER A 134 27.58 -13.75 -10.29
CA SER A 134 28.19 -14.99 -10.78
C SER A 134 27.23 -16.15 -10.59
N PHE A 135 27.04 -16.96 -11.61
CA PHE A 135 26.15 -18.12 -11.58
C PHE A 135 26.74 -19.27 -12.40
N LYS A 136 26.35 -20.48 -12.03
CA LYS A 136 26.74 -21.71 -12.71
C LYS A 136 25.57 -22.17 -13.58
N ILE A 137 25.79 -22.36 -14.87
CA ILE A 137 24.75 -22.95 -15.75
C ILE A 137 24.60 -24.43 -15.39
N ILE A 138 23.35 -24.89 -15.26
CA ILE A 138 23.01 -26.30 -15.13
C ILE A 138 22.56 -26.77 -16.52
N GLU A 139 23.39 -27.55 -17.22
CA GLU A 139 22.99 -28.15 -18.50
C GLU A 139 21.95 -29.24 -18.24
N ASP A 140 20.69 -28.98 -18.58
CA ASP A 140 19.73 -30.08 -18.75
C ASP A 140 18.67 -29.74 -19.82
N LYS A 141 18.97 -30.09 -21.08
CA LYS A 141 18.00 -30.65 -22.05
C LYS A 141 18.71 -31.05 -23.37
N PRO A 142 18.51 -32.27 -23.87
CA PRO A 142 19.24 -32.82 -25.02
C PRO A 142 18.89 -32.24 -26.40
N ASN A 143 18.02 -31.21 -26.49
CA ASN A 143 17.51 -30.70 -27.77
C ASN A 143 17.73 -29.20 -28.05
N ASN A 144 18.43 -28.46 -27.20
CA ASN A 144 18.83 -27.08 -27.55
C ASN A 144 20.26 -27.11 -28.09
N SER A 145 20.38 -27.19 -29.43
CA SER A 145 21.62 -26.96 -30.16
C SER A 145 22.02 -25.48 -30.08
N LEU A 146 22.41 -25.01 -28.91
CA LEU A 146 23.12 -23.75 -28.75
C LEU A 146 24.61 -24.05 -28.88
N ASN A 147 25.21 -23.64 -30.00
CA ASN A 147 26.63 -23.79 -30.26
C ASN A 147 27.45 -22.89 -29.32
N PHE A 148 27.72 -23.35 -28.10
CA PHE A 148 28.58 -22.69 -27.11
C PHE A 148 30.06 -22.61 -27.53
N LYS A 149 30.45 -23.18 -28.68
CA LYS A 149 31.85 -23.31 -29.10
C LYS A 149 32.55 -21.98 -29.43
N ASN A 150 31.82 -20.90 -29.74
CA ASN A 150 32.45 -19.68 -30.26
C ASN A 150 32.60 -18.53 -29.24
N ASP A 151 32.00 -18.61 -28.05
CA ASP A 151 32.11 -17.57 -27.01
C ASP A 151 32.94 -18.01 -25.77
N VAL A 152 33.52 -19.22 -25.79
CA VAL A 152 34.26 -19.82 -24.65
C VAL A 152 35.69 -20.25 -25.04
N SER A 153 36.33 -19.56 -25.97
CA SER A 153 37.77 -19.74 -26.20
C SER A 153 38.56 -19.08 -25.06
N ASN A 154 38.61 -19.72 -23.89
CA ASN A 154 39.70 -19.62 -22.89
C ASN A 154 39.53 -20.51 -21.64
N TYR A 155 38.56 -21.41 -21.57
CA TYR A 155 38.50 -22.41 -20.49
C TYR A 155 38.66 -23.82 -21.06
N ALA A 156 39.91 -24.18 -21.34
CA ALA A 156 40.31 -25.56 -21.58
C ALA A 156 40.50 -26.27 -20.23
N GLY A 157 39.48 -26.98 -19.77
CA GLY A 157 39.52 -27.81 -18.57
C GLY A 157 38.22 -28.59 -18.43
N GLN A 158 38.30 -29.87 -18.08
CA GLN A 158 37.19 -30.83 -18.03
C GLN A 158 36.20 -30.60 -16.85
N ASP A 159 35.70 -29.38 -16.66
CA ASP A 159 34.59 -29.12 -15.75
C ASP A 159 33.43 -28.50 -16.52
N ARG A 160 32.37 -29.30 -16.73
CA ARG A 160 31.12 -28.90 -17.41
C ARG A 160 30.25 -27.93 -16.58
N ASN A 161 30.88 -27.16 -15.69
CA ASN A 161 30.26 -26.14 -14.86
C ASN A 161 30.65 -24.77 -15.44
N LEU A 162 29.97 -24.33 -16.51
CA LEU A 162 30.20 -23.02 -17.10
C LEU A 162 29.81 -21.93 -16.10
N LEU A 163 30.82 -21.37 -15.42
CA LEU A 163 30.68 -20.18 -14.59
C LEU A 163 30.51 -18.97 -15.50
N VAL A 164 29.40 -18.26 -15.34
CA VAL A 164 29.10 -17.05 -16.10
C VAL A 164 28.94 -15.87 -15.16
N LYS A 165 29.35 -14.70 -15.64
CA LYS A 165 29.22 -13.42 -14.95
C LYS A 165 28.31 -12.49 -15.73
N GLY A 166 27.43 -11.79 -15.02
CA GLY A 166 26.56 -10.77 -15.58
C GLY A 166 26.50 -9.54 -14.67
N LEU A 167 26.39 -8.36 -15.28
CA LEU A 167 26.20 -7.11 -14.57
C LEU A 167 24.72 -6.90 -14.27
N VAL A 168 24.40 -6.76 -12.99
CA VAL A 168 23.10 -6.32 -12.50
C VAL A 168 23.10 -4.79 -12.51
N THR A 169 22.01 -4.20 -12.96
CA THR A 169 21.84 -2.74 -12.95
C THR A 169 20.60 -2.39 -12.14
N ALA A 170 20.39 -1.11 -11.82
CA ALA A 170 19.13 -0.61 -11.24
C ALA A 170 17.89 -0.92 -12.10
N ARG A 171 18.12 -1.43 -13.30
CA ARG A 171 17.13 -1.74 -14.32
C ARG A 171 16.98 -3.25 -14.53
N THR A 172 17.83 -4.09 -13.93
CA THR A 172 17.66 -5.54 -13.98
C THR A 172 16.44 -5.93 -13.17
N LEU A 173 15.46 -6.53 -13.84
CA LEU A 173 14.29 -7.05 -13.16
C LEU A 173 14.70 -8.27 -12.34
N THR A 174 14.56 -8.19 -11.03
CA THR A 174 14.84 -9.32 -10.14
C THR A 174 13.55 -9.76 -9.48
N THR A 175 13.20 -11.03 -9.65
CA THR A 175 12.05 -11.66 -9.00
C THR A 175 12.48 -12.90 -8.25
N LYS A 176 11.76 -13.23 -7.18
CA LYS A 176 11.96 -14.44 -6.40
C LYS A 176 10.63 -15.01 -5.97
N ASN A 177 10.37 -16.27 -6.33
CA ASN A 177 9.04 -16.89 -6.21
C ASN A 177 7.94 -15.97 -6.80
N SER A 178 8.22 -15.35 -7.94
CA SER A 178 7.37 -14.38 -8.64
C SER A 178 7.15 -13.02 -7.95
N PHE A 179 7.76 -12.76 -6.78
CA PHE A 179 7.72 -11.45 -6.13
C PHE A 179 8.92 -10.58 -6.52
N LEU A 180 8.70 -9.28 -6.67
CA LEU A 180 9.79 -8.33 -6.91
C LEU A 180 10.70 -8.25 -5.69
N VAL A 181 11.99 -8.43 -5.91
CA VAL A 181 13.04 -8.33 -4.89
C VAL A 181 14.25 -7.56 -5.45
N GLN A 182 15.27 -7.35 -4.65
CA GLN A 182 16.56 -6.87 -5.10
C GLN A 182 17.52 -8.03 -5.35
N ALA A 183 18.53 -7.81 -6.18
CA ALA A 183 19.58 -8.81 -6.41
C ALA A 183 20.35 -9.16 -5.13
N GLU A 184 20.41 -8.25 -4.16
CA GLU A 184 20.97 -8.47 -2.82
C GLU A 184 20.14 -9.41 -1.93
N ASP A 185 18.87 -9.66 -2.28
CA ASP A 185 18.01 -10.61 -1.55
C ASP A 185 18.16 -12.06 -2.04
N LEU A 186 18.97 -12.25 -3.08
CA LEU A 186 19.27 -13.57 -3.62
C LEU A 186 20.43 -14.20 -2.85
N ILE A 187 20.32 -15.48 -2.57
CA ILE A 187 21.29 -16.23 -1.77
C ILE A 187 22.01 -17.26 -2.65
N ALA A 188 23.32 -17.39 -2.44
CA ALA A 188 24.11 -18.41 -3.12
C ALA A 188 23.48 -19.80 -2.96
N GLY A 189 23.40 -20.55 -4.06
CA GLY A 189 22.74 -21.86 -4.18
C GLY A 189 21.26 -21.79 -4.58
N GLU A 190 20.70 -20.61 -4.83
CA GLU A 190 19.35 -20.49 -5.38
C GLU A 190 19.32 -20.78 -6.87
N GLU A 191 18.27 -21.47 -7.31
CA GLU A 191 18.03 -21.71 -8.72
C GLU A 191 17.57 -20.41 -9.38
N LEU A 192 18.19 -20.10 -10.51
CA LEU A 192 17.96 -18.90 -11.30
C LEU A 192 17.61 -19.26 -12.74
N GLU A 193 16.68 -18.50 -13.31
CA GLU A 193 16.59 -18.25 -14.74
C GLU A 193 17.01 -16.81 -15.00
N PHE A 194 17.86 -16.57 -16.00
CA PHE A 194 18.27 -15.23 -16.35
C PHE A 194 18.00 -14.92 -17.82
N THR A 195 17.74 -13.64 -18.07
CA THR A 195 17.69 -13.06 -19.40
C THR A 195 18.92 -12.18 -19.56
N ARG A 196 19.83 -12.57 -20.45
CA ARG A 196 21.04 -11.80 -20.73
C ARG A 196 20.84 -10.96 -21.98
N LEU A 197 21.45 -9.78 -21.99
CA LEU A 197 21.53 -8.94 -23.17
C LEU A 197 22.91 -9.14 -23.78
N LYS A 198 22.95 -9.80 -24.95
CA LYS A 198 24.20 -9.99 -25.69
C LYS A 198 24.58 -8.69 -26.39
N VAL A 199 25.77 -8.19 -26.09
CA VAL A 199 26.40 -7.09 -26.84
C VAL A 199 27.64 -7.66 -27.52
N PRO A 200 27.68 -7.76 -28.86
CA PRO A 200 28.84 -8.28 -29.57
C PRO A 200 30.14 -7.57 -29.17
N GLY A 201 31.18 -8.33 -28.84
CA GLY A 201 32.51 -7.81 -28.48
C GLY A 201 32.66 -7.28 -27.04
N GLN A 202 31.63 -7.34 -26.20
CA GLN A 202 31.72 -6.96 -24.78
C GLN A 202 32.04 -8.15 -23.90
N ARG A 203 32.95 -7.95 -22.93
CA ARG A 203 33.35 -8.97 -21.95
C ARG A 203 32.27 -9.22 -20.89
N TYR A 204 31.47 -8.21 -20.56
CA TYR A 204 30.42 -8.30 -19.55
C TYR A 204 29.05 -8.26 -20.20
N GLN A 205 28.21 -9.23 -19.84
CA GLN A 205 26.82 -9.30 -20.29
C GLN A 205 25.95 -8.55 -19.27
N VAL A 206 25.03 -7.71 -19.73
CA VAL A 206 24.07 -7.03 -18.84
C VAL A 206 22.87 -7.94 -18.65
N LEU A 207 22.43 -8.13 -17.41
CA LEU A 207 21.26 -8.92 -17.09
C LEU A 207 20.00 -8.05 -17.20
N ALA A 208 19.07 -8.41 -18.08
CA ALA A 208 17.75 -7.77 -18.13
C ALA A 208 16.81 -8.33 -17.07
N GLY A 209 16.91 -9.63 -16.80
CA GLY A 209 16.03 -10.32 -15.88
C GLY A 209 16.77 -11.41 -15.11
N VAL A 210 16.41 -11.56 -13.84
CA VAL A 210 16.81 -12.66 -12.96
C VAL A 210 15.53 -13.13 -12.25
N LYS A 211 15.13 -14.37 -12.49
CA LYS A 211 14.04 -15.04 -11.79
C LYS A 211 14.66 -16.10 -10.90
N ALA A 212 14.50 -15.94 -9.60
CA ALA A 212 15.02 -16.86 -8.61
C ALA A 212 13.90 -17.68 -7.98
N SER A 213 14.27 -18.85 -7.48
CA SER A 213 13.43 -19.63 -6.57
C SER A 213 14.13 -19.79 -5.23
N SER A 214 13.39 -19.66 -4.13
CA SER A 214 13.93 -19.99 -2.81
C SER A 214 14.36 -21.45 -2.79
N LYS A 215 15.45 -21.76 -2.05
CA LYS A 215 15.91 -23.13 -1.88
C LYS A 215 14.84 -24.03 -1.27
N ILE A 216 14.87 -25.30 -1.63
CA ILE A 216 14.03 -26.34 -1.03
C ILE A 216 14.25 -26.34 0.49
N GLY A 217 13.14 -26.35 1.26
CA GLY A 217 13.16 -26.36 2.72
C GLY A 217 13.18 -24.98 3.39
N ILE A 218 13.39 -23.89 2.64
CA ILE A 218 13.27 -22.53 3.16
C ILE A 218 11.79 -22.14 3.18
N SER A 219 11.27 -21.83 4.37
CA SER A 219 9.88 -21.39 4.54
C SER A 219 9.72 -19.91 4.19
N PRO A 220 8.61 -19.52 3.54
CA PRO A 220 8.31 -18.12 3.32
C PRO A 220 8.00 -17.40 4.66
N PRO A 221 8.30 -16.09 4.78
CA PRO A 221 7.92 -15.32 5.95
C PRO A 221 6.41 -15.30 6.13
N VAL A 222 5.96 -15.12 7.37
CA VAL A 222 4.59 -14.74 7.68
C VAL A 222 4.40 -13.28 7.28
N LEU A 223 3.35 -12.98 6.53
CA LEU A 223 2.97 -11.61 6.17
C LEU A 223 1.47 -11.39 6.36
N GLN A 224 1.12 -10.61 7.39
CA GLN A 224 -0.22 -10.08 7.59
C GLN A 224 -0.18 -8.59 7.30
N ALA A 225 -0.77 -8.16 6.20
CA ALA A 225 -0.80 -6.75 5.81
C ALA A 225 -2.23 -6.31 5.47
N THR A 226 -2.56 -5.11 5.92
CA THR A 226 -3.83 -4.42 5.66
C THR A 226 -3.56 -3.00 5.19
N VAL A 227 -4.47 -2.47 4.36
CA VAL A 227 -4.47 -1.07 3.95
C VAL A 227 -5.81 -0.44 4.28
N ARG A 228 -5.77 0.78 4.80
CA ARG A 228 -6.95 1.58 5.13
C ARG A 228 -6.80 2.97 4.58
N SER A 229 -7.91 3.58 4.21
CA SER A 229 -7.97 4.98 3.78
C SER A 229 -8.21 5.86 5.00
N TRP A 230 -7.47 6.97 5.12
CA TRP A 230 -7.55 7.93 6.22
C TRP A 230 -7.46 9.36 5.65
N GLY A 231 -8.61 9.97 5.36
CA GLY A 231 -8.66 11.27 4.66
C GLY A 231 -7.97 11.22 3.30
N GLN A 232 -6.97 12.07 3.10
CA GLN A 232 -6.10 12.05 1.91
C GLN A 232 -4.95 11.04 2.00
N ALA A 233 -4.75 10.42 3.16
CA ALA A 233 -3.71 9.43 3.38
C ALA A 233 -4.24 7.99 3.25
N ILE A 234 -3.30 7.07 3.07
CA ILE A 234 -3.49 5.64 3.30
C ILE A 234 -2.59 5.19 4.44
N GLN A 235 -3.11 4.28 5.24
CA GLN A 235 -2.39 3.60 6.30
C GLN A 235 -2.21 2.14 5.91
N ILE A 236 -0.95 1.70 5.84
CA ILE A 236 -0.57 0.33 5.56
C ILE A 236 0.06 -0.21 6.85
N SER A 237 -0.49 -1.30 7.38
CA SER A 237 -0.01 -1.84 8.64
C SER A 237 -0.26 -3.33 8.77
N GLY A 238 0.52 -3.95 9.66
CA GLY A 238 0.32 -5.33 10.07
C GLY A 238 1.58 -5.91 10.67
N TYR A 239 1.76 -7.22 10.50
CA TYR A 239 2.78 -8.02 11.15
C TYR A 239 3.55 -8.88 10.15
N THR A 240 4.84 -9.03 10.38
CA THR A 240 5.70 -10.01 9.70
C THR A 240 6.83 -10.49 10.61
N ASN A 241 7.31 -11.71 10.40
CA ASN A 241 8.55 -12.19 11.01
C ASN A 241 9.78 -11.97 10.10
N ALA A 242 9.60 -11.34 8.93
CA ALA A 242 10.69 -11.00 8.01
C ALA A 242 11.62 -9.92 8.58
N SER A 243 12.87 -9.88 8.10
CA SER A 243 13.81 -8.83 8.51
C SER A 243 13.51 -7.48 7.85
N LYS A 244 12.88 -7.49 6.67
CA LYS A 244 12.44 -6.29 5.96
C LYS A 244 11.24 -6.54 5.07
N LEU A 245 10.61 -5.44 4.66
CA LEU A 245 9.53 -5.39 3.69
C LEU A 245 9.88 -4.41 2.57
N TYR A 246 9.41 -4.70 1.37
CA TYR A 246 9.32 -3.75 0.26
C TYR A 246 7.87 -3.36 0.02
N LEU A 247 7.66 -2.05 -0.13
CA LEU A 247 6.42 -1.47 -0.61
C LEU A 247 6.61 -1.04 -2.07
N TYR A 248 5.84 -1.62 -2.98
CA TYR A 248 5.77 -1.21 -4.37
C TYR A 248 4.43 -0.53 -4.63
N VAL A 249 4.49 0.76 -4.93
CA VAL A 249 3.37 1.56 -5.42
C VAL A 249 3.61 1.78 -6.92
N PRO A 250 2.61 1.55 -7.79
CA PRO A 250 2.76 1.79 -9.23
C PRO A 250 3.22 3.24 -9.49
N GLY A 251 4.20 3.45 -10.38
CA GLY A 251 4.74 4.77 -10.68
C GLY A 251 5.83 5.27 -9.71
N GLU A 252 6.04 4.61 -8.57
CA GLU A 252 6.95 5.10 -7.53
C GLU A 252 8.23 4.27 -7.39
N VAL A 253 9.24 4.90 -6.77
CA VAL A 253 10.41 4.18 -6.26
C VAL A 253 9.98 3.33 -5.06
N LYS A 254 10.40 2.05 -5.05
CA LYS A 254 10.12 1.14 -3.94
C LYS A 254 10.53 1.74 -2.59
N THR A 255 9.77 1.45 -1.55
CA THR A 255 10.11 1.82 -0.17
C THR A 255 10.55 0.58 0.60
N THR A 256 11.67 0.67 1.33
CA THR A 256 12.08 -0.37 2.27
C THR A 256 11.54 -0.03 3.66
N ILE A 257 10.93 -1.01 4.33
CA ILE A 257 10.39 -0.89 5.68
C ILE A 257 11.08 -1.94 6.55
N ILE A 258 11.54 -1.54 7.73
CA ILE A 258 12.06 -2.45 8.74
C ILE A 258 10.98 -2.59 9.83
N PRO A 259 10.42 -3.79 10.04
CA PRO A 259 9.49 -4.04 11.15
C PRO A 259 10.15 -3.76 12.51
N ASP A 260 9.36 -3.42 13.51
CA ASP A 260 9.87 -3.26 14.87
C ASP A 260 10.28 -4.60 15.51
N SER A 261 10.74 -4.57 16.77
CA SER A 261 11.17 -5.75 17.50
C SER A 261 10.07 -6.80 17.70
N GLU A 262 8.80 -6.40 17.60
CA GLU A 262 7.64 -7.29 17.67
C GLU A 262 7.13 -7.69 16.28
N GLY A 263 7.85 -7.33 15.21
CA GLY A 263 7.46 -7.62 13.83
C GLY A 263 6.32 -6.75 13.29
N GLN A 264 5.91 -5.71 14.01
CA GLN A 264 4.87 -4.79 13.55
C GLN A 264 5.44 -3.75 12.60
N PHE A 265 4.61 -3.30 11.66
CA PHE A 265 4.95 -2.19 10.78
C PHE A 265 3.75 -1.27 10.54
N LEU A 266 4.04 0.01 10.36
CA LEU A 266 3.07 1.05 10.05
C LEU A 266 3.70 2.03 9.05
N VAL A 267 3.00 2.25 7.94
CA VAL A 267 3.35 3.26 6.94
C VAL A 267 2.12 4.10 6.66
N ILE A 268 2.29 5.42 6.71
CA ILE A 268 1.26 6.39 6.33
C ILE A 268 1.76 7.12 5.08
N ARG A 269 0.93 7.21 4.04
CA ARG A 269 1.24 7.94 2.81
C ARG A 269 0.10 8.85 2.39
N GLU A 270 0.41 10.12 2.14
CA GLU A 270 -0.53 11.11 1.61
C GLU A 270 -0.52 11.12 0.08
N ASP A 271 -1.19 10.16 -0.54
CA ASP A 271 -1.41 10.20 -1.98
C ASP A 271 -2.78 9.65 -2.33
N PRO A 272 -3.77 10.53 -2.62
CA PRO A 272 -5.02 10.33 -3.35
C PRO A 272 -5.27 9.04 -4.11
N THR A 273 -4.29 8.82 -4.97
CA THR A 273 -4.46 8.21 -6.28
C THR A 273 -4.12 6.73 -6.24
N ILE A 274 -3.35 6.30 -5.23
CA ILE A 274 -2.97 4.91 -5.00
C ILE A 274 -4.22 4.03 -4.89
N LYS A 275 -4.34 3.07 -5.81
CA LYS A 275 -5.40 2.05 -5.86
C LYS A 275 -4.93 0.69 -5.40
N THR A 276 -3.69 0.34 -5.70
CA THR A 276 -3.11 -0.97 -5.42
C THR A 276 -1.68 -0.81 -4.93
N ILE A 277 -1.27 -1.72 -4.06
CA ILE A 277 0.05 -1.75 -3.45
C ILE A 277 0.49 -3.19 -3.37
N GLN A 278 1.75 -3.47 -3.73
CA GLN A 278 2.35 -4.77 -3.44
C GLN A 278 3.26 -4.62 -2.22
N VAL A 279 3.07 -5.51 -1.24
CA VAL A 279 3.95 -5.64 -0.08
C VAL A 279 4.70 -6.96 -0.21
N VAL A 280 6.02 -6.93 -0.15
CA VAL A 280 6.88 -8.12 -0.25
C VAL A 280 7.72 -8.22 1.01
N ALA A 281 7.64 -9.33 1.73
CA ALA A 281 8.42 -9.62 2.93
C ALA A 281 9.61 -10.51 2.58
N VAL A 282 10.79 -10.18 3.12
CA VAL A 282 12.05 -10.86 2.80
C VAL A 282 12.82 -11.23 4.07
N HIS A 283 13.19 -12.50 4.19
CA HIS A 283 14.19 -12.97 5.14
C HIS A 283 15.57 -12.87 4.49
N GLU A 284 16.36 -11.85 4.85
CA GLU A 284 17.67 -11.61 4.20
C GLU A 284 18.68 -12.74 4.38
N ARG A 285 18.63 -13.46 5.52
CA ARG A 285 19.59 -14.54 5.82
C ARG A 285 19.20 -15.89 5.24
N GLU A 286 17.92 -16.22 5.28
CA GLU A 286 17.40 -17.53 4.88
C GLU A 286 16.92 -17.55 3.43
N GLY A 287 16.57 -16.38 2.88
CA GLY A 287 16.13 -16.22 1.50
C GLY A 287 14.65 -16.53 1.30
N GLY A 288 13.87 -16.67 2.37
CA GLY A 288 12.42 -16.79 2.27
C GLY A 288 11.80 -15.48 1.78
N VAL A 289 10.86 -15.56 0.83
CA VAL A 289 10.13 -14.40 0.30
C VAL A 289 8.64 -14.74 0.21
N THR A 290 7.79 -13.77 0.60
CA THR A 290 6.35 -13.81 0.35
C THR A 290 5.86 -12.41 -0.03
N GLY A 291 4.70 -12.31 -0.64
CA GLY A 291 4.12 -11.01 -0.95
C GLY A 291 2.61 -11.03 -1.10
N LYS A 292 2.02 -9.85 -1.02
CA LYS A 292 0.57 -9.64 -1.08
C LYS A 292 0.25 -8.35 -1.83
N TYR A 293 -0.75 -8.41 -2.70
CA TYR A 293 -1.37 -7.21 -3.26
C TYR A 293 -2.48 -6.73 -2.32
N LEU A 294 -2.48 -5.43 -2.05
CA LEU A 294 -3.47 -4.74 -1.23
C LEU A 294 -4.23 -3.76 -2.12
N THR A 295 -5.55 -3.86 -2.14
CA THR A 295 -6.42 -2.89 -2.81
C THR A 295 -6.81 -1.82 -1.81
N VAL A 296 -6.50 -0.57 -2.13
CA VAL A 296 -6.85 0.60 -1.31
C VAL A 296 -8.37 0.78 -1.36
N PRO A 297 -9.06 0.79 -0.20
CA PRO A 297 -10.49 1.07 -0.17
C PRO A 297 -10.79 2.45 -0.77
N PRO A 298 -11.89 2.63 -1.50
CA PRO A 298 -12.31 3.95 -1.98
C PRO A 298 -12.28 4.98 -0.85
N ARG A 299 -11.59 6.10 -1.08
CA ARG A 299 -11.56 7.24 -0.14
C ARG A 299 -12.86 7.98 -0.29
N GLY A 300 -13.54 8.25 0.84
CA GLY A 300 -14.68 9.16 0.89
C GLY A 300 -15.56 9.10 -0.35
N MET A 301 -16.14 7.93 -0.65
CA MET A 301 -17.29 7.87 -1.54
C MET A 301 -18.50 7.76 -0.63
N PHE A 302 -19.38 8.76 -0.71
CA PHE A 302 -20.67 8.83 -0.03
C PHE A 302 -21.21 7.43 0.23
N PHE A 303 -21.45 7.11 1.50
CA PHE A 303 -22.08 5.83 1.82
C PHE A 303 -23.38 5.73 1.04
N ALA A 304 -23.57 4.64 0.30
CA ALA A 304 -24.65 4.55 -0.68
C ALA A 304 -26.04 4.76 -0.05
N ASP A 305 -26.16 4.38 1.23
CA ASP A 305 -27.35 4.51 2.06
C ASP A 305 -27.50 5.85 2.80
N LEU A 306 -26.62 6.84 2.55
CA LEU A 306 -26.74 8.19 3.10
C LEU A 306 -27.36 9.21 2.16
N LYS A 307 -27.52 8.92 0.87
CA LYS A 307 -28.06 9.90 -0.09
C LYS A 307 -29.44 10.39 0.34
N GLY A 308 -29.56 11.68 0.69
CA GLY A 308 -30.81 12.30 1.17
C GLY A 308 -31.11 12.05 2.65
N HIS A 309 -30.20 11.41 3.39
CA HIS A 309 -30.33 11.19 4.82
C HIS A 309 -30.01 12.47 5.60
N TRP A 310 -30.78 12.79 6.65
CA TRP A 310 -30.63 14.05 7.40
C TRP A 310 -29.26 14.27 8.05
N ALA A 311 -28.52 13.18 8.29
CA ALA A 311 -27.17 13.19 8.88
C ALA A 311 -26.05 13.02 7.84
N GLU A 312 -26.39 12.99 6.54
CA GLU A 312 -25.44 12.73 5.45
C GLU A 312 -24.22 13.63 5.53
N ARG A 313 -24.45 14.95 5.64
CA ARG A 313 -23.38 15.94 5.67
C ARG A 313 -22.44 15.72 6.87
N GLU A 314 -23.01 15.59 8.06
CA GLU A 314 -22.23 15.41 9.30
C GLU A 314 -21.43 14.11 9.28
N ILE A 315 -22.03 13.02 8.82
CA ILE A 315 -21.35 11.71 8.71
C ILE A 315 -20.24 11.78 7.67
N ASN A 316 -20.49 12.37 6.50
CA ASN A 316 -19.47 12.51 5.46
C ASN A 316 -18.31 13.38 5.94
N THR A 317 -18.56 14.50 6.62
CA THR A 317 -17.48 15.33 7.17
C THR A 317 -16.63 14.57 8.18
N LEU A 318 -17.24 13.75 9.05
CA LEU A 318 -16.48 12.92 9.98
C LEU A 318 -15.72 11.79 9.28
N ALA A 319 -16.29 11.20 8.23
CA ALA A 319 -15.65 10.17 7.42
C ALA A 319 -14.46 10.73 6.61
N GLU A 320 -14.59 11.93 6.05
CA GLU A 320 -13.51 12.67 5.39
C GLU A 320 -12.34 12.95 6.32
N ARG A 321 -12.62 13.23 7.59
CA ARG A 321 -11.60 13.39 8.65
C ARG A 321 -11.07 12.06 9.19
N GLY A 322 -11.57 10.93 8.68
CA GLY A 322 -11.17 9.60 9.14
C GLY A 322 -11.63 9.23 10.55
N LEU A 323 -12.54 10.01 11.13
CA LEU A 323 -13.08 9.77 12.47
C LEU A 323 -14.15 8.69 12.48
N LEU A 324 -14.82 8.48 11.34
CA LEU A 324 -15.81 7.44 11.13
C LEU A 324 -15.46 6.55 9.94
N SER A 325 -15.95 5.32 9.98
CA SER A 325 -15.87 4.38 8.86
C SER A 325 -17.20 3.63 8.75
N GLY A 326 -17.61 3.33 7.52
CA GLY A 326 -18.73 2.43 7.26
C GLY A 326 -18.28 0.98 7.16
N TYR A 327 -19.16 0.16 6.63
CA TYR A 327 -18.96 -1.27 6.47
C TYR A 327 -18.24 -1.60 5.16
N PRO A 328 -17.61 -2.78 5.04
CA PRO A 328 -16.89 -3.19 3.83
C PRO A 328 -17.73 -3.17 2.54
N ASN A 329 -19.06 -3.25 2.67
CA ASN A 329 -20.01 -3.19 1.55
C ASN A 329 -20.31 -1.76 1.06
N GLY A 330 -19.68 -0.73 1.63
CA GLY A 330 -19.87 0.68 1.22
C GLY A 330 -21.04 1.40 1.89
N ASN A 331 -21.72 0.79 2.86
CA ASN A 331 -22.83 1.39 3.60
C ASN A 331 -22.41 1.92 4.97
N PHE A 332 -23.13 2.91 5.50
CA PHE A 332 -22.96 3.41 6.87
C PHE A 332 -23.92 2.73 7.87
N LEU A 333 -25.10 2.33 7.41
CA LEU A 333 -26.23 1.84 8.21
C LEU A 333 -26.74 2.89 9.23
N PRO A 334 -27.15 4.10 8.77
CA PRO A 334 -27.44 5.24 9.64
C PRO A 334 -28.57 5.00 10.66
N ASN A 335 -29.53 4.15 10.31
CA ASN A 335 -30.71 3.87 11.12
C ASN A 335 -30.54 2.67 12.05
N GLN A 336 -29.44 1.93 11.95
CA GLN A 336 -29.20 0.82 12.87
C GLN A 336 -28.86 1.35 14.27
N PRO A 337 -29.41 0.73 15.33
CA PRO A 337 -28.95 0.97 16.69
C PRO A 337 -27.45 0.67 16.83
N VAL A 338 -26.76 1.45 17.65
CA VAL A 338 -25.35 1.19 17.98
C VAL A 338 -25.20 0.49 19.32
N SER A 339 -24.18 -0.35 19.42
CA SER A 339 -23.76 -0.95 20.68
C SER A 339 -23.01 0.04 21.57
N ARG A 340 -22.86 -0.31 22.84
CA ARG A 340 -22.04 0.45 23.80
C ARG A 340 -20.58 0.52 23.36
N ALA A 341 -20.02 -0.59 22.89
CA ALA A 341 -18.65 -0.63 22.38
C ALA A 341 -18.46 0.31 21.18
N GLU A 342 -19.39 0.30 20.22
CA GLU A 342 -19.32 1.16 19.05
C GLU A 342 -19.36 2.65 19.40
N LEU A 343 -20.28 3.08 20.28
CA LEU A 343 -20.32 4.47 20.71
C LEU A 343 -19.02 4.88 21.40
N THR A 344 -18.50 4.04 22.29
CA THR A 344 -17.24 4.31 23.00
C THR A 344 -16.08 4.43 22.02
N VAL A 345 -15.97 3.54 21.03
CA VAL A 345 -14.90 3.61 20.01
C VAL A 345 -15.02 4.86 19.16
N MET A 346 -16.23 5.23 18.71
CA MET A 346 -16.46 6.46 17.95
C MET A 346 -16.05 7.70 18.76
N LEU A 347 -16.44 7.74 20.04
CA LEU A 347 -16.10 8.85 20.94
C LEU A 347 -14.60 8.95 21.22
N MET A 348 -13.97 7.84 21.55
CA MET A 348 -12.56 7.80 21.91
C MET A 348 -11.64 8.10 20.73
N ARG A 349 -12.01 7.69 19.51
CA ARG A 349 -11.28 8.09 18.30
C ARG A 349 -11.29 9.60 18.10
N TYR A 350 -12.44 10.25 18.33
CA TYR A 350 -12.54 11.69 18.24
C TYR A 350 -11.72 12.41 19.33
N LEU A 351 -11.79 11.95 20.58
CA LEU A 351 -11.07 12.57 21.70
C LEU A 351 -9.54 12.42 21.64
N GLN A 352 -9.00 11.63 20.71
CA GLN A 352 -7.58 11.27 20.60
C GLN A 352 -6.86 11.90 19.40
N GLU A 353 -7.28 13.08 18.93
CA GLU A 353 -6.40 13.94 18.14
C GLU A 353 -5.05 14.13 18.87
N PRO A 354 -3.92 14.05 18.14
CA PRO A 354 -2.85 13.10 18.40
C PRO A 354 -2.05 13.47 19.63
N THR A 355 -2.34 12.84 20.76
CA THR A 355 -1.40 12.78 21.89
C THR A 355 -0.68 11.45 21.85
N THR A 356 0.60 11.55 21.47
CA THR A 356 1.65 10.53 21.35
C THR A 356 2.01 9.83 22.65
N SER A 357 1.08 9.73 23.59
CA SER A 357 1.31 9.04 24.86
C SER A 357 0.83 7.60 24.74
N SER A 358 1.78 6.67 24.64
CA SER A 358 1.54 5.25 24.83
C SER A 358 1.02 5.03 26.26
N ILE A 359 -0.30 5.09 26.44
CA ILE A 359 -0.92 4.71 27.71
C ILE A 359 -0.68 3.21 27.87
N PRO A 360 -0.02 2.74 28.94
CA PRO A 360 0.19 1.33 29.18
C PRO A 360 -1.16 0.61 29.20
N MET A 361 -1.24 -0.53 28.49
CA MET A 361 -2.46 -1.34 28.46
C MET A 361 -2.71 -1.88 29.88
N SER A 362 -3.77 -1.38 30.52
CA SER A 362 -4.24 -1.94 31.80
C SER A 362 -4.99 -3.25 31.55
N PRO A 363 -4.99 -4.19 32.50
CA PRO A 363 -5.84 -5.37 32.42
C PRO A 363 -7.32 -4.95 32.35
N ASN A 364 -8.15 -5.79 31.74
CA ASN A 364 -9.60 -5.58 31.65
C ASN A 364 -10.21 -5.47 33.06
N PRO A 365 -10.80 -4.32 33.43
CA PRO A 365 -11.43 -4.13 34.74
C PRO A 365 -12.85 -4.73 34.81
N PHE A 366 -13.42 -5.13 33.67
CA PHE A 366 -14.79 -5.64 33.59
C PHE A 366 -14.81 -7.17 33.68
N VAL A 367 -15.90 -7.71 34.22
CA VAL A 367 -16.12 -9.16 34.37
C VAL A 367 -16.30 -9.84 33.01
N ASP A 368 -16.97 -9.16 32.07
CA ASP A 368 -17.22 -9.67 30.73
C ASP A 368 -16.04 -9.43 29.78
N PRO A 369 -15.82 -10.35 28.81
CA PRO A 369 -14.75 -10.19 27.84
C PRO A 369 -15.03 -8.99 26.91
N LEU A 370 -13.98 -8.24 26.60
CA LEU A 370 -14.04 -7.16 25.62
C LEU A 370 -13.67 -7.69 24.22
N PRO A 371 -14.35 -7.23 23.16
CA PRO A 371 -13.98 -7.63 21.81
C PRO A 371 -12.67 -6.96 21.39
N LEU A 372 -11.76 -7.73 20.80
CA LEU A 372 -10.40 -7.29 20.43
C LEU A 372 -10.35 -5.97 19.63
N TRP A 373 -11.37 -5.72 18.79
CA TRP A 373 -11.44 -4.51 17.97
C TRP A 373 -11.77 -3.23 18.77
N ALA A 374 -12.42 -3.37 19.94
CA ALA A 374 -12.85 -2.26 20.79
C ALA A 374 -12.07 -2.15 22.10
N GLU A 375 -11.46 -3.25 22.54
CA GLU A 375 -10.77 -3.40 23.84
C GLU A 375 -9.88 -2.20 24.15
N LYS A 376 -8.96 -1.86 23.24
CA LYS A 376 -8.04 -0.73 23.39
C LYS A 376 -8.77 0.58 23.73
N GLU A 377 -9.83 0.90 23.02
CA GLU A 377 -10.56 2.15 23.19
C GLU A 377 -11.47 2.14 24.42
N ILE A 378 -12.04 0.98 24.76
CA ILE A 378 -12.82 0.80 25.98
C ILE A 378 -11.93 0.99 27.21
N LEU A 379 -10.75 0.36 27.25
CA LEU A 379 -9.81 0.49 28.37
C LEU A 379 -9.35 1.94 28.55
N ARG A 380 -9.06 2.64 27.46
CA ARG A 380 -8.73 4.07 27.49
C ARG A 380 -9.87 4.92 28.01
N ALA A 381 -11.10 4.67 27.56
CA ALA A 381 -12.27 5.39 28.05
C ALA A 381 -12.47 5.16 29.56
N TRP A 382 -12.21 3.95 30.04
CA TRP A 382 -12.30 3.62 31.47
C TRP A 382 -11.20 4.32 32.28
N GLN A 383 -9.95 4.27 31.83
CA GLN A 383 -8.83 4.98 32.46
C GLN A 383 -9.08 6.50 32.52
N ALA A 384 -9.67 7.05 31.46
CA ALA A 384 -10.07 8.46 31.38
C ALA A 384 -11.33 8.80 32.21
N LYS A 385 -11.94 7.81 32.89
CA LYS A 385 -13.19 7.93 33.66
C LYS A 385 -14.39 8.40 32.82
N ILE A 386 -14.34 8.18 31.51
CA ILE A 386 -15.45 8.45 30.59
C ILE A 386 -16.51 7.35 30.69
N ILE A 387 -16.10 6.11 31.00
CA ILE A 387 -16.97 4.97 31.27
C ILE A 387 -16.61 4.32 32.61
N THR A 388 -17.59 3.70 33.28
CA THR A 388 -17.40 3.03 34.58
C THR A 388 -17.95 1.59 34.65
N GLY A 389 -18.73 1.13 33.66
CA GLY A 389 -19.41 -0.18 33.70
C GLY A 389 -20.74 -0.16 34.47
N TYR A 390 -21.35 -1.33 34.62
CA TYR A 390 -22.58 -1.57 35.39
C TYR A 390 -22.31 -1.98 36.83
N PRO A 391 -23.30 -1.91 37.74
CA PRO A 391 -23.14 -2.33 39.14
C PRO A 391 -22.73 -3.79 39.33
N ASP A 392 -22.96 -4.65 38.33
CA ASP A 392 -22.55 -6.06 38.31
C ASP A 392 -21.08 -6.24 37.84
N GLY A 393 -20.37 -5.15 37.57
CA GLY A 393 -18.98 -5.18 37.10
C GLY A 393 -18.82 -5.44 35.60
N CYS A 394 -19.90 -5.58 34.84
CA CYS A 394 -19.83 -5.80 33.39
C CYS A 394 -19.86 -4.48 32.59
N PHE A 395 -19.36 -4.49 31.36
CA PHE A 395 -19.48 -3.39 30.41
C PHE A 395 -20.65 -3.57 29.43
N TYR A 396 -20.96 -4.82 29.06
CA TYR A 396 -21.90 -5.23 28.02
C TYR A 396 -21.60 -4.63 26.65
N PRO A 397 -20.47 -4.97 26.01
CA PRO A 397 -19.98 -4.31 24.80
C PRO A 397 -20.99 -4.34 23.64
N GLU A 398 -21.65 -5.48 23.43
CA GLU A 398 -22.59 -5.70 22.31
C GLU A 398 -24.02 -5.22 22.61
N ARG A 399 -24.31 -4.83 23.86
CA ARG A 399 -25.66 -4.37 24.20
C ARG A 399 -25.89 -3.01 23.56
N LEU A 400 -27.06 -2.85 22.94
CA LEU A 400 -27.48 -1.59 22.34
C LEU A 400 -27.55 -0.50 23.42
N ILE A 401 -27.02 0.67 23.10
CA ILE A 401 -26.95 1.78 24.06
C ILE A 401 -28.21 2.64 23.99
N THR A 402 -28.79 2.91 25.15
CA THR A 402 -29.94 3.82 25.24
C THR A 402 -29.49 5.28 25.20
N ARG A 403 -30.39 6.19 24.82
CA ARG A 403 -30.15 7.63 24.84
C ARG A 403 -29.74 8.14 26.23
N LEU A 404 -30.32 7.55 27.28
CA LEU A 404 -29.98 7.87 28.66
C LEU A 404 -28.53 7.48 29.01
N GLU A 405 -28.12 6.27 28.64
CA GLU A 405 -26.76 5.78 28.88
C GLU A 405 -25.73 6.57 28.04
N ALA A 406 -26.06 6.90 26.80
CA ALA A 406 -25.23 7.76 25.97
C ALA A 406 -25.05 9.14 26.61
N ALA A 407 -26.12 9.74 27.16
CA ALA A 407 -26.02 11.00 27.89
C ALA A 407 -25.08 10.89 29.11
N ALA A 408 -25.14 9.78 29.84
CA ALA A 408 -24.27 9.53 30.98
C ALA A 408 -22.79 9.47 30.60
N ILE A 409 -22.44 8.82 29.48
CA ILE A 409 -21.08 8.75 28.96
C ILE A 409 -20.60 10.13 28.47
N LEU A 410 -21.43 10.82 27.66
CA LEU A 410 -21.07 12.12 27.08
C LEU A 410 -20.84 13.19 28.15
N ALA A 411 -21.59 13.12 29.25
CA ALA A 411 -21.42 14.03 30.37
C ALA A 411 -20.08 13.89 31.10
N GLN A 412 -19.31 12.81 30.88
CA GLN A 412 -17.98 12.62 31.47
C GLN A 412 -16.84 13.15 30.58
N THR A 413 -17.15 13.73 29.42
CA THR A 413 -16.13 14.32 28.54
C THR A 413 -15.61 15.66 29.11
N LYS A 414 -14.40 16.08 28.72
CA LYS A 414 -13.60 17.16 29.35
C LYS A 414 -14.27 18.55 29.43
N ASN A 415 -15.42 18.77 28.79
CA ASN A 415 -16.17 20.03 28.82
C ASN A 415 -17.21 20.14 29.94
N ARG A 416 -17.27 19.18 30.89
CA ARG A 416 -18.24 19.21 32.00
C ARG A 416 -18.04 20.40 32.96
N SER A 417 -16.81 20.89 33.11
CA SER A 417 -16.45 21.88 34.14
C SER A 417 -16.97 23.31 33.88
N ALA A 418 -17.55 23.59 32.71
CA ALA A 418 -17.92 24.93 32.27
C ALA A 418 -19.42 25.26 32.40
N ILE A 419 -20.26 24.33 32.86
CA ILE A 419 -21.73 24.49 32.81
C ILE A 419 -22.32 24.47 34.23
N ASN A 420 -23.14 25.46 34.56
CA ASN A 420 -23.92 25.44 35.80
C ASN A 420 -25.08 24.44 35.65
N LEU A 421 -24.87 23.23 36.18
CA LEU A 421 -25.74 22.07 35.98
C LEU A 421 -26.92 22.03 36.95
N GLU A 422 -27.66 23.13 37.10
CA GLU A 422 -28.94 23.05 37.81
C GLU A 422 -29.92 22.20 36.98
N ALA A 423 -30.42 21.12 37.58
CA ALA A 423 -31.33 20.16 36.92
C ALA A 423 -32.76 20.71 36.68
N LYS A 424 -32.99 22.01 36.90
CA LYS A 424 -34.33 22.60 37.03
C LYS A 424 -35.05 22.90 35.69
N ASP A 425 -34.33 22.99 34.57
CA ASP A 425 -34.89 23.52 33.31
C ASP A 425 -35.11 22.47 32.18
N LEU A 426 -35.24 21.18 32.51
CA LEU A 426 -35.62 20.18 31.50
C LEU A 426 -37.11 20.29 31.14
N SER A 427 -37.40 20.89 29.97
CA SER A 427 -38.75 21.06 29.40
C SER A 427 -39.29 19.83 28.65
N TYR A 428 -38.79 18.62 28.95
CA TYR A 428 -39.24 17.40 28.28
C TYR A 428 -40.54 16.84 28.88
N LEU A 429 -41.46 16.42 28.01
CA LEU A 429 -42.76 15.84 28.40
C LEU A 429 -42.62 14.50 29.14
N ASP A 430 -41.57 13.74 28.85
CA ASP A 430 -41.24 12.45 29.48
C ASP A 430 -40.10 12.56 30.51
N LYS A 431 -39.88 13.74 31.09
CA LYS A 431 -38.85 13.96 32.12
C LYS A 431 -38.98 13.02 33.33
N ASN A 432 -40.20 12.59 33.65
CA ASN A 432 -40.47 11.64 34.73
C ASN A 432 -39.95 10.22 34.45
N LYS A 433 -39.61 9.89 33.20
CA LYS A 433 -38.95 8.63 32.81
C LYS A 433 -37.42 8.70 32.94
N ILE A 434 -36.87 9.86 33.28
CA ILE A 434 -35.42 10.04 33.52
C ILE A 434 -35.17 9.78 35.01
N PRO A 435 -34.36 8.78 35.38
CA PRO A 435 -34.05 8.51 36.77
C PRO A 435 -33.17 9.61 37.36
N SER A 436 -33.27 9.82 38.67
CA SER A 436 -32.59 10.90 39.40
C SER A 436 -31.08 10.94 39.16
N TRP A 437 -30.42 9.78 39.07
CA TRP A 437 -28.98 9.66 38.83
C TRP A 437 -28.53 10.22 37.48
N ALA A 438 -29.43 10.34 36.50
CA ALA A 438 -29.15 10.75 35.13
C ALA A 438 -29.61 12.18 34.80
N LEU A 439 -30.35 12.84 35.71
CA LEU A 439 -30.96 14.15 35.44
C LEU A 439 -29.92 15.20 35.05
N THR A 440 -28.81 15.26 35.78
CA THR A 440 -27.72 16.22 35.54
C THR A 440 -27.03 15.97 34.20
N GLN A 441 -26.88 14.71 33.81
CA GLN A 441 -26.24 14.28 32.56
C GLN A 441 -27.15 14.59 31.37
N VAL A 442 -28.45 14.35 31.50
CA VAL A 442 -29.43 14.76 30.48
C VAL A 442 -29.49 16.28 30.34
N CYS A 443 -29.43 17.02 31.46
CA CYS A 443 -29.33 18.48 31.44
C CYS A 443 -28.09 18.95 30.66
N PHE A 444 -26.92 18.39 30.96
CA PHE A 444 -25.67 18.70 30.27
C PHE A 444 -25.76 18.51 28.75
N VAL A 445 -26.17 17.32 28.28
CA VAL A 445 -26.22 17.03 26.83
C VAL A 445 -27.30 17.83 26.11
N THR A 446 -28.34 18.26 26.83
CA THR A 446 -29.41 19.10 26.30
C THR A 446 -28.92 20.54 26.12
N GLN A 447 -28.31 21.12 27.16
CA GLN A 447 -27.82 22.51 27.15
C GLN A 447 -26.66 22.71 26.17
N THR A 448 -25.74 21.73 26.08
CA THR A 448 -24.66 21.73 25.08
C THR A 448 -25.15 21.44 23.66
N GLY A 449 -26.37 20.94 23.51
CA GLY A 449 -26.93 20.51 22.23
C GLY A 449 -26.31 19.21 21.69
N LEU A 450 -25.45 18.52 22.44
CA LEU A 450 -24.86 17.24 22.06
C LEU A 450 -25.95 16.21 21.74
N LEU A 451 -26.90 16.03 22.65
CA LEU A 451 -28.05 15.14 22.49
C LEU A 451 -29.33 15.90 22.80
N LYS A 452 -30.07 16.25 21.75
CA LYS A 452 -31.35 16.96 21.85
C LYS A 452 -32.51 15.96 21.88
N GLY A 453 -33.58 16.32 22.58
CA GLY A 453 -34.90 15.70 22.41
C GLY A 453 -35.48 15.95 21.01
N PHE A 454 -36.61 15.31 20.76
CA PHE A 454 -37.33 15.39 19.49
C PHE A 454 -38.21 16.66 19.42
N PRO A 455 -38.57 17.12 18.21
CA PRO A 455 -39.40 18.32 18.03
C PRO A 455 -40.76 18.28 18.74
N ASN A 456 -41.26 17.08 19.04
CA ASN A 456 -42.50 16.87 19.80
C ASN A 456 -42.36 17.06 21.32
N GLY A 457 -41.19 17.47 21.81
CA GLY A 457 -40.94 17.75 23.22
C GLY A 457 -40.55 16.53 24.07
N TYR A 458 -40.24 15.38 23.46
CA TYR A 458 -39.82 14.17 24.19
C TYR A 458 -38.30 13.95 24.12
N PHE A 459 -37.70 13.46 25.21
CA PHE A 459 -36.31 13.01 25.22
C PHE A 459 -36.15 11.55 24.81
N VAL A 460 -37.12 10.71 25.18
CA VAL A 460 -37.18 9.26 24.94
C VAL A 460 -35.98 8.51 25.53
N PRO A 461 -35.79 8.52 26.87
CA PRO A 461 -34.55 8.07 27.51
C PRO A 461 -34.19 6.60 27.25
N LEU A 462 -35.19 5.73 27.12
CA LEU A 462 -34.99 4.28 26.94
C LEU A 462 -34.87 3.85 25.47
N ALA A 463 -35.05 4.76 24.51
CA ALA A 463 -34.84 4.41 23.10
C ALA A 463 -33.35 4.21 22.81
N ASN A 464 -33.04 3.24 21.95
CA ASN A 464 -31.68 3.01 21.49
C ASN A 464 -31.21 4.13 20.57
N LEU A 465 -29.94 4.48 20.69
CA LEU A 465 -29.30 5.47 19.83
C LEU A 465 -29.02 4.85 18.45
N THR A 466 -29.35 5.54 17.37
CA THR A 466 -28.94 5.10 16.03
C THR A 466 -27.51 5.51 15.72
N ARG A 467 -26.89 4.84 14.74
CA ARG A 467 -25.52 5.16 14.29
C ARG A 467 -25.40 6.58 13.74
N ALA A 468 -26.43 7.09 13.05
CA ALA A 468 -26.48 8.48 12.63
C ALA A 468 -26.56 9.45 13.80
N GLN A 469 -27.35 9.15 14.83
CA GLN A 469 -27.42 9.98 16.03
C GLN A 469 -26.07 10.00 16.75
N ALA A 470 -25.40 8.85 16.89
CA ALA A 470 -24.06 8.76 17.45
C ALA A 470 -23.04 9.60 16.66
N ALA A 471 -23.04 9.50 15.33
CA ALA A 471 -22.16 10.31 14.48
C ALA A 471 -22.41 11.82 14.66
N VAL A 472 -23.67 12.23 14.69
CA VAL A 472 -24.01 13.65 14.86
C VAL A 472 -23.65 14.17 16.24
N ILE A 473 -23.74 13.36 17.29
CA ILE A 473 -23.21 13.70 18.62
C ILE A 473 -21.70 13.99 18.53
N ILE A 474 -20.93 13.10 17.91
CA ILE A 474 -19.47 13.30 17.75
C ILE A 474 -19.16 14.56 16.94
N PHE A 475 -19.91 14.80 15.86
CA PHE A 475 -19.75 16.00 15.04
C PHE A 475 -20.03 17.29 15.83
N ARG A 476 -21.01 17.28 16.74
CA ARG A 476 -21.33 18.43 17.59
C ARG A 476 -20.28 18.62 18.68
N LEU A 477 -19.78 17.51 19.25
CA LEU A 477 -18.68 17.57 20.21
C LEU A 477 -17.44 18.21 19.58
N ALA A 478 -17.18 17.96 18.29
CA ALA A 478 -16.14 18.62 17.50
C ALA A 478 -16.28 20.14 17.31
N LYS A 479 -17.40 20.73 17.73
CA LYS A 479 -17.69 22.17 17.61
C LYS A 479 -17.79 22.90 18.95
N LEU A 480 -17.78 22.15 20.06
CA LEU A 480 -17.75 22.71 21.41
C LEU A 480 -16.31 23.02 21.80
#